data_AF-A0A3D1LBJ1-F1
#
_entry.id   AF-A0A3D1LBJ1-F1
#
_cell.length_a   1.000
_cell.length_b   1.000
_cell.length_c   1.000
_cell.angle_alpha   90.00
_cell.angle_beta   90.00
_cell.angle_gamma   90.00
#
_symmetry.space_group_name_H-M   'P 1'
#
loop_
_entity.id
_entity.type
_entity.pdbx_description
1 polymer ?
#
loop_
_entity_poly.entity_id
_entity_poly.type
_entity_poly.pdbx_seq_one_letter_code
_entity_poly.pdbx_strand_id
1 'polypeptide(L)' 'EKGDRICQFRIFEVQPAIEFEECDTLSDTDRGGFGSTGRK' A
#
# COMPACT_ATOMS: atom_id res chain seq x y z
N GLU A 1 27.09 1.58 19.93
CA GLU A 1 27.78 2.72 20.54
C GLU A 1 27.05 4.03 20.21
N LYS A 2 27.41 5.15 20.85
CA LYS A 2 26.86 6.45 20.48
C LYS A 2 27.27 6.74 19.03
N GLY A 3 26.30 6.86 18.12
CA GLY A 3 26.53 7.12 16.69
C GLY A 3 26.26 5.92 15.77
N ASP A 4 25.83 4.77 16.30
CA ASP A 4 25.44 3.64 15.46
C ASP A 4 24.27 4.00 14.53
N ARG A 5 24.45 3.78 13.23
CA ARG A 5 23.43 3.99 12.21
C ARG A 5 22.55 2.75 12.10
N ILE A 6 21.56 2.68 12.98
CA ILE A 6 20.66 1.52 13.10
C ILE A 6 19.40 1.60 12.24
N CYS A 7 19.18 2.74 11.58
CA CYS A 7 18.03 2.95 10.69
C CYS A 7 18.36 4.00 9.62
N GLN A 8 17.46 4.09 8.63
CA GLN A 8 17.47 5.09 7.58
C GLN A 8 16.05 5.56 7.33
N PHE A 9 15.90 6.77 6.82
CA PHE A 9 14.61 7.32 6.41
C PHE A 9 14.71 7.84 4.97
N ARG A 10 13.54 8.04 4.36
CA ARG A 10 13.42 8.74 3.08
C ARG A 10 12.18 9.60 3.08
N ILE A 11 12.18 10.60 2.21
CA ILE A 11 11.01 11.42 1.94
C ILE A 11 10.27 10.90 0.69
N PHE A 12 8.98 11.16 0.66
CA PHE A 12 8.10 10.97 -0.48
C PHE A 12 7.07 12.09 -0.46
N GLU A 13 6.51 12.35 -1.64
CA GLU A 13 5.33 13.20 -1.75
C GLU A 13 4.15 12.55 -1.01
N VAL A 14 3.35 13.38 -0.34
CA VAL A 14 2.10 12.94 0.27
C VAL A 14 1.10 12.65 -0.85
N GLN A 15 0.30 11.60 -0.69
CA GLN A 15 -0.78 11.32 -1.62
C GLN A 15 -1.64 12.59 -1.86
N PRO A 16 -2.06 12.87 -3.10
CA PRO A 16 -3.02 13.93 -3.37
C PRO A 16 -4.31 13.74 -2.55
N ALA A 17 -5.02 14.83 -2.29
CA ALA A 17 -6.36 14.73 -1.73
C ALA A 17 -7.26 13.96 -2.70
N ILE A 18 -7.99 12.98 -2.18
CA ILE A 18 -8.99 12.21 -2.92
C ILE A 18 -10.31 12.24 -2.16
N GLU A 19 -11.40 12.14 -2.91
CA GLU A 19 -12.74 11.99 -2.38
C GLU A 19 -13.18 10.55 -2.59
N PHE A 20 -13.77 9.94 -1.56
CA PHE A 20 -14.37 8.63 -1.66
C PHE A 20 -15.84 8.81 -2.04
N GLU A 21 -16.22 8.27 -3.19
CA GLU A 21 -17.61 8.22 -3.64
C GLU A 21 -18.25 6.92 -3.12
N GLU A 22 -19.40 7.04 -2.46
CA GLU A 22 -20.17 5.90 -2.00
C GLU A 22 -20.89 5.24 -3.20
N CYS A 23 -20.87 3.91 -3.25
CA CYS A 23 -21.55 3.15 -4.29
C CYS A 23 -22.12 1.85 -3.71
N ASP A 24 -23.22 1.38 -4.30
CA ASP A 24 -23.90 0.15 -3.86
C ASP A 24 -23.03 -1.09 -4.11
N THR A 25 -22.32 -1.14 -5.24
CA THR A 25 -21.47 -2.26 -5.63
C THR A 25 -20.26 -1.82 -6.45
N LEU A 26 -19.16 -2.56 -6.31
CA LEU A 26 -18.00 -2.46 -7.20
C LEU A 26 -18.24 -3.34 -8.44
N SER A 27 -17.85 -2.86 -9.61
CA SER A 27 -18.16 -3.52 -10.89
C SER A 27 -17.16 -4.59 -11.33
N ASP A 28 -16.04 -4.74 -10.62
CA ASP A 28 -14.91 -5.59 -11.04
C ASP A 28 -14.88 -6.93 -10.28
N THR A 29 -14.10 -7.87 -10.80
CA THR A 29 -13.89 -9.19 -10.22
C THR A 29 -12.79 -9.21 -9.16
N ASP A 30 -12.91 -10.12 -8.20
CA ASP A 30 -11.88 -10.33 -7.19
C ASP A 30 -10.59 -10.84 -7.83
N ARG A 31 -9.53 -10.02 -7.79
CA ARG A 31 -8.17 -10.44 -8.21
C ARG A 31 -7.59 -11.51 -7.28
N GLY A 32 -8.07 -11.60 -6.04
CA GLY A 32 -7.50 -12.43 -4.98
C GLY A 32 -6.49 -11.69 -4.09
N GLY A 33 -6.08 -12.33 -3.00
CA GLY A 33 -5.29 -11.70 -1.93
C GLY A 33 -3.96 -12.40 -1.64
N PHE A 34 -3.59 -12.45 -0.37
CA PHE A 34 -2.31 -13.00 0.10
C PHE A 34 -2.00 -14.37 -0.48
N GLY A 35 -0.92 -14.46 -1.26
CA GLY A 35 -0.46 -15.72 -1.85
C GLY A 35 -1.28 -16.22 -3.04
N SER A 36 -2.23 -15.43 -3.58
CA SER A 36 -3.07 -15.81 -4.73
C SER A 36 -2.29 -16.18 -5.99
N THR A 37 -1.08 -15.62 -6.16
CA THR A 37 -0.19 -15.90 -7.30
C THR A 37 0.78 -17.06 -7.04
N GLY A 38 0.74 -17.67 -5.85
CA GLY A 38 1.62 -18.76 -5.46
C GLY A 38 3.10 -18.38 -5.34
N ARG A 39 3.91 -19.41 -5.11
CA ARG A 39 5.37 -19.35 -4.90
C ARG A 39 5.93 -20.67 -5.45
N LYS A 40 6.29 -20.73 -6.73
CA LYS A 40 7.05 -21.85 -7.29
C LYS A 40 8.37 -21.31 -7.81
#